data_AF-A0A7S3R7S8-F1
#
_entry.id   AF-A0A7S3R7S8-F1
#
_cell.length_a   1.000
_cell.length_b   1.000
_cell.length_c   1.000
_cell.angle_alpha   90.00
_cell.angle_beta   90.00
_cell.angle_gamma   90.00
#
_symmetry.space_group_name_H-M   'P 1'
#
loop_
_entity.id
_entity.type
_entity.pdbx_description
1 polymer ?
#
loop_
_entity_poly.entity_id
_entity_poly.type
_entity_poly.pdbx_seq_one_letter_code
_entity_poly.pdbx_strand_id
1 'polypeptide(L)'
;ITSREVDEHMQHAVQVEPSSFERGLDERRLTFRIDTEGNVLDVNATAPTSLFGFCPSAMVGGNISSVVDVLSKMREELPSVLAKMAQKVAAKPGYSWRVGVSPPAKPWEEMSELDKLVQQRSTRPALMMLELQEVEEEDVIPEIRIHLYKAEMVTGVIAMDHRGIITKPACCVLHPSGLLFGCSPRSMTRHHIHRYLHLPGKGPESLLQDDKVKGAMKKG
;
A
#
# COMPACT_ATOMS: atom_id res chain seq x y z
N ILE A 1 14.48 -19.15 -55.42
CA ILE A 1 13.32 -19.41 -54.55
C ILE A 1 13.69 -20.62 -53.69
N THR A 2 14.09 -20.39 -52.44
CA THR A 2 14.24 -21.44 -51.43
C THR A 2 13.43 -20.98 -50.22
N SER A 3 12.16 -21.35 -50.26
CA SER A 3 11.21 -21.31 -49.16
C SER A 3 11.73 -22.15 -48.00
N ARG A 4 12.18 -21.47 -46.93
CA ARG A 4 12.36 -22.08 -45.61
C ARG A 4 12.16 -21.02 -44.51
N GLU A 5 11.05 -20.29 -44.61
CA GLU A 5 10.34 -19.83 -43.42
C GLU A 5 9.31 -20.92 -43.10
N VAL A 6 9.33 -21.48 -41.89
CA VAL A 6 8.18 -21.99 -41.10
C VAL A 6 8.74 -22.69 -39.85
N ASP A 7 8.31 -22.20 -38.68
CA ASP A 7 8.28 -22.85 -37.36
C ASP A 7 9.56 -23.01 -36.52
N GLU A 8 10.18 -21.89 -36.12
CA GLU A 8 10.89 -21.86 -34.83
C GLU A 8 9.88 -21.68 -33.70
N HIS A 9 9.40 -22.80 -33.14
CA HIS A 9 8.61 -22.80 -31.92
C HIS A 9 9.49 -22.36 -30.75
N MET A 10 9.36 -21.09 -30.33
CA MET A 10 10.05 -20.57 -29.15
C MET A 10 9.50 -21.26 -27.90
N GLN A 11 10.22 -22.24 -27.38
CA GLN A 11 9.88 -22.92 -26.13
C GLN A 11 10.31 -22.06 -24.94
N HIS A 12 9.35 -21.53 -24.19
CA HIS A 12 9.59 -20.88 -22.91
C HIS A 12 9.57 -21.94 -21.81
N ALA A 13 10.75 -22.34 -21.33
CA ALA A 13 10.85 -23.13 -20.11
C ALA A 13 10.70 -22.19 -18.90
N VAL A 14 9.60 -22.34 -18.15
CA VAL A 14 9.37 -21.58 -16.92
C VAL A 14 9.53 -22.53 -15.73
N GLN A 15 10.52 -22.26 -14.89
CA GLN A 15 10.66 -22.93 -13.59
C GLN A 15 9.82 -22.16 -12.56
N VAL A 16 8.89 -22.86 -11.93
CA VAL A 16 8.04 -22.31 -10.87
C VAL A 16 8.56 -22.81 -9.54
N GLU A 17 8.99 -21.89 -8.68
CA GLU A 17 9.40 -22.20 -7.31
C GLU A 17 8.30 -21.78 -6.31
N PRO A 18 8.01 -22.60 -5.30
CA PRO A 18 7.11 -22.20 -4.22
C PRO A 18 7.66 -20.97 -3.49
N SER A 19 6.80 -19.99 -3.22
CA SER A 19 7.12 -18.80 -2.42
C SER A 19 6.20 -18.72 -1.20
N SER A 20 6.72 -18.23 -0.07
CA SER A 20 5.92 -18.00 1.13
C SER A 20 5.12 -16.70 1.01
N PHE A 21 4.06 -16.58 1.80
CA PHE A 21 3.30 -15.33 1.88
C PHE A 21 4.15 -14.17 2.36
N GLU A 22 5.07 -14.39 3.30
CA GLU A 22 5.99 -13.36 3.80
C GLU A 22 6.91 -12.85 2.70
N ARG A 23 7.53 -13.75 1.92
CA ARG A 23 8.37 -13.36 0.79
C ARG A 23 7.56 -12.59 -0.26
N GLY A 24 6.33 -13.03 -0.54
CA GLY A 24 5.42 -12.28 -1.41
C GLY A 24 5.04 -10.90 -0.83
N LEU A 25 4.92 -10.76 0.48
CA LEU A 25 4.68 -9.45 1.10
C LEU A 25 5.92 -8.56 0.97
N ASP A 26 7.11 -9.07 1.21
CA ASP A 26 8.36 -8.29 1.14
C ASP A 26 8.67 -7.78 -0.27
N GLU A 27 8.26 -8.52 -1.30
CA GLU A 27 8.32 -8.06 -2.70
C GLU A 27 7.39 -6.87 -2.99
N ARG A 28 6.41 -6.60 -2.12
CA ARG A 28 5.36 -5.58 -2.30
C ARG A 28 5.37 -4.50 -1.21
N ARG A 29 6.12 -4.72 -0.13
CA ARG A 29 6.09 -3.92 1.10
C ARG A 29 7.47 -3.74 1.70
N LEU A 30 7.77 -2.49 2.00
CA LEU A 30 8.90 -2.10 2.84
C LEU A 30 8.41 -1.99 4.29
N THR A 31 9.13 -2.59 5.23
CA THR A 31 8.81 -2.52 6.66
C THR A 31 9.97 -1.87 7.41
N PHE A 32 9.66 -0.80 8.13
CA PHE A 32 10.58 -0.13 9.04
C PHE A 32 10.19 -0.43 10.48
N ARG A 33 11.17 -0.74 11.30
CA ARG A 33 11.08 -0.72 12.75
C ARG A 33 11.63 0.62 13.21
N ILE A 34 10.83 1.42 13.92
CA ILE A 34 11.22 2.77 14.34
C ILE A 34 11.03 2.98 15.84
N ASP A 35 11.78 3.93 16.41
CA ASP A 35 11.52 4.46 17.74
C ASP A 35 10.40 5.54 17.71
N THR A 36 10.09 6.12 18.87
CA THR A 36 9.09 7.20 18.99
C THR A 36 9.50 8.53 18.39
N GLU A 37 10.78 8.73 18.10
CA GLU A 37 11.28 9.91 17.40
C GLU A 37 11.24 9.74 15.88
N GLY A 38 10.91 8.53 15.40
CA GLY A 38 10.87 8.19 13.99
C GLY A 38 12.22 7.76 13.42
N ASN A 39 13.21 7.47 14.26
CA ASN A 39 14.49 6.94 13.80
C ASN A 39 14.35 5.46 13.47
N VAL A 40 14.93 5.07 12.34
CA VAL A 40 14.84 3.70 11.82
C VAL A 40 15.86 2.82 12.54
N LEU A 41 15.34 1.84 13.28
CA LEU A 41 16.10 0.86 14.04
C LEU A 41 16.43 -0.38 13.20
N ASP A 42 15.51 -0.78 12.31
CA ASP A 42 15.68 -1.93 11.44
C ASP A 42 14.75 -1.87 10.21
N VAL A 43 15.08 -2.67 9.20
CA VAL A 43 14.34 -2.77 7.93
C VAL A 43 14.25 -4.24 7.51
N ASN A 44 13.12 -4.67 6.94
CA ASN A 44 13.03 -6.05 6.44
C ASN A 44 14.09 -6.33 5.36
N ALA A 45 15.00 -7.26 5.65
CA ALA A 45 16.21 -7.53 4.85
C ALA A 45 15.93 -8.00 3.40
N THR A 46 14.74 -8.53 3.17
CA THR A 46 14.26 -9.11 1.90
C THR A 46 13.62 -8.08 0.97
N ALA A 47 13.37 -6.84 1.42
CA ALA A 47 12.77 -5.80 0.59
C ALA A 47 13.72 -5.38 -0.55
N PRO A 48 13.28 -5.45 -1.82
CA PRO A 48 14.15 -5.12 -2.94
C PRO A 48 14.28 -3.61 -3.15
N THR A 49 15.47 -3.15 -3.53
CA THR A 49 15.76 -1.74 -3.92
C THR A 49 14.80 -1.21 -4.99
N SER A 50 14.33 -2.07 -5.90
CA SER A 50 13.42 -1.71 -6.98
C SER A 50 12.03 -1.25 -6.52
N LEU A 51 11.62 -1.60 -5.28
CA LEU A 51 10.30 -1.29 -4.75
C LEU A 51 10.04 0.23 -4.73
N PHE A 52 10.95 0.98 -4.10
CA PHE A 52 10.88 2.44 -4.01
C PHE A 52 12.05 3.18 -4.68
N GLY A 53 13.01 2.46 -5.28
CA GLY A 53 14.11 3.05 -6.02
C GLY A 53 15.29 3.52 -5.15
N PHE A 54 15.39 3.01 -3.91
CA PHE A 54 16.52 3.25 -3.02
C PHE A 54 16.82 1.99 -2.19
N CYS A 55 18.04 1.88 -1.67
CA CYS A 55 18.48 0.74 -0.86
C CYS A 55 17.83 0.81 0.53
N PRO A 56 16.94 -0.13 0.92
CA PRO A 56 16.24 -0.03 2.20
C PRO A 56 17.16 -0.07 3.42
N SER A 57 18.22 -0.89 3.39
CA SER A 57 19.16 -1.01 4.51
C SER A 57 19.95 0.27 4.79
N ALA A 58 20.09 1.16 3.79
CA ALA A 58 20.71 2.46 3.97
C ALA A 58 19.88 3.41 4.86
N MET A 59 18.65 3.04 5.20
CA MET A 59 17.78 3.82 6.08
C MET A 59 18.06 3.61 7.56
N VAL A 60 18.74 2.52 7.96
CA VAL A 60 19.03 2.25 9.37
C VAL A 60 19.86 3.40 9.95
N GLY A 61 19.40 3.96 11.07
CA GLY A 61 19.97 5.16 11.70
C GLY A 61 19.49 6.49 11.10
N GLY A 62 18.77 6.46 9.97
CA GLY A 62 18.07 7.63 9.41
C GLY A 62 16.70 7.85 10.07
N ASN A 63 16.01 8.93 9.68
CA ASN A 63 14.66 9.22 10.16
C ASN A 63 13.61 8.96 9.08
N ILE A 64 12.45 8.40 9.45
CA ILE A 64 11.37 8.03 8.52
C ILE A 64 10.82 9.24 7.74
N SER A 65 10.91 10.44 8.31
CA SER A 65 10.52 11.69 7.63
C SER A 65 11.34 11.99 6.38
N SER A 66 12.52 11.40 6.21
CA SER A 66 13.35 11.61 5.01
C SER A 66 12.83 10.87 3.77
N VAL A 67 11.95 9.88 3.94
CA VAL A 67 11.41 9.06 2.84
C VAL A 67 9.91 9.20 2.65
N VAL A 68 9.15 9.49 3.71
CA VAL A 68 7.69 9.69 3.65
C VAL A 68 7.36 11.17 3.55
N ASP A 69 6.77 11.59 2.43
CA ASP A 69 6.57 13.00 2.06
C ASP A 69 5.63 13.79 3.01
N VAL A 70 4.61 13.16 3.58
CA VAL A 70 3.71 13.80 4.53
C VAL A 70 4.44 14.00 5.86
N LEU A 71 5.30 13.06 6.25
CA LEU A 71 6.07 13.12 7.49
C LEU A 71 7.24 14.10 7.37
N SER A 72 7.83 14.27 6.17
CA SER A 72 8.91 15.23 5.93
C SER A 72 8.49 16.66 6.30
N LYS A 73 7.24 17.03 5.98
CA LYS A 73 6.66 18.35 6.27
C LYS A 73 6.27 18.55 7.73
N MET A 74 6.28 17.48 8.53
CA MET A 74 5.86 17.49 9.93
C MET A 74 7.01 17.05 10.84
N ARG A 75 8.26 17.18 10.39
CA ARG A 75 9.44 16.62 11.08
C ARG A 75 9.56 17.10 12.53
N GLU A 76 9.34 18.38 12.79
CA GLU A 76 9.40 18.96 14.14
C GLU A 76 8.30 18.41 15.06
N GLU A 77 7.14 18.05 14.50
CA GLU A 77 5.99 17.50 15.23
C GLU A 77 5.94 15.97 15.18
N LEU A 78 6.92 15.33 14.54
CA LEU A 78 6.87 13.91 14.19
C LEU A 78 6.59 13.01 15.40
N PRO A 79 7.22 13.18 16.58
CA PRO A 79 6.91 12.36 17.75
C PRO A 79 5.43 12.46 18.17
N SER A 80 4.86 13.67 18.14
CA SER A 80 3.45 13.91 18.46
C SER A 80 2.51 13.29 17.42
N VAL A 81 2.88 13.38 16.13
CA VAL A 81 2.14 12.75 15.04
C VAL A 81 2.14 11.23 15.17
N LEU A 82 3.32 10.62 15.39
CA LEU A 82 3.47 9.18 15.58
C LEU A 82 2.67 8.70 16.79
N ALA A 83 2.71 9.42 17.92
CA ALA A 83 1.90 9.10 19.09
C ALA A 83 0.40 9.12 18.80
N LYS A 84 -0.11 10.14 18.09
CA LYS A 84 -1.52 10.22 17.69
C LYS A 84 -1.90 9.10 16.72
N MET A 85 -1.01 8.75 15.79
CA MET A 85 -1.23 7.64 14.86
C MET A 85 -1.25 6.30 15.60
N ALA A 86 -0.33 6.08 16.53
CA ALA A 86 -0.28 4.91 17.39
C ALA A 86 -1.57 4.77 18.22
N GLN A 87 -2.01 5.84 18.89
CA GLN A 87 -3.29 5.85 19.61
C GLN A 87 -4.48 5.48 18.70
N LYS A 88 -4.50 6.00 17.48
CA LYS A 88 -5.55 5.69 16.50
C LYS A 88 -5.53 4.22 16.08
N VAL A 89 -4.34 3.63 15.91
CA VAL A 89 -4.17 2.21 15.56
C VAL A 89 -4.53 1.32 16.74
N ALA A 90 -4.11 1.66 17.96
CA ALA A 90 -4.46 0.92 19.17
C ALA A 90 -5.99 0.87 19.37
N ALA A 91 -6.67 2.01 19.18
CA ALA A 91 -8.13 2.06 19.28
C ALA A 91 -8.84 1.30 18.15
N LYS A 92 -8.25 1.29 16.95
CA LYS A 92 -8.84 0.74 15.71
C LYS A 92 -7.75 0.15 14.81
N PRO A 93 -7.35 -1.12 15.02
CA PRO A 93 -6.27 -1.73 14.26
C PRO A 93 -6.58 -1.82 12.76
N GLY A 94 -5.54 -1.75 11.92
CA GLY A 94 -5.67 -1.88 10.46
C GLY A 94 -6.04 -0.59 9.71
N TYR A 95 -5.83 0.58 10.32
CA TYR A 95 -5.85 1.85 9.58
C TYR A 95 -4.68 1.93 8.60
N SER A 96 -4.95 2.52 7.43
CA SER A 96 -3.93 2.88 6.45
C SER A 96 -4.08 4.33 6.01
N TRP A 97 -2.97 4.90 5.53
CA TRP A 97 -2.88 6.26 5.01
C TRP A 97 -2.28 6.25 3.62
N ARG A 98 -2.71 7.17 2.77
CA ARG A 98 -2.08 7.42 1.46
C ARG A 98 -0.91 8.36 1.67
N VAL A 99 0.27 7.96 1.20
CA VAL A 99 1.50 8.74 1.33
C VAL A 99 2.28 8.68 0.03
N GLY A 100 3.22 9.60 -0.14
CA GLY A 100 4.29 9.51 -1.12
C GLY A 100 5.58 8.99 -0.46
N VAL A 101 6.26 8.10 -1.17
CA VAL A 101 7.57 7.57 -0.77
C VAL A 101 8.59 7.97 -1.82
N SER A 102 9.65 8.64 -1.38
CA SER A 102 10.73 9.09 -2.26
C SER A 102 12.08 8.58 -1.73
N PRO A 103 13.13 8.52 -2.57
CA PRO A 103 14.48 8.28 -2.11
C PRO A 103 14.86 9.25 -0.98
N PRO A 104 15.72 8.82 -0.04
CA PRO A 104 16.06 9.63 1.13
C PRO A 104 16.68 10.96 0.70
N ALA A 105 16.14 12.05 1.22
CA ALA A 105 16.62 13.40 0.92
C ALA A 105 16.96 14.17 2.21
N LYS A 106 17.55 15.35 2.01
CA LYS A 106 17.75 16.34 3.08
C LYS A 106 16.40 16.75 3.69
N PRO A 107 16.37 17.30 4.93
CA PRO A 107 15.16 17.87 5.50
C PRO A 107 14.52 18.86 4.52
N TRP A 108 13.19 18.85 4.41
CA TRP A 108 12.44 19.62 3.40
C TRP A 108 12.76 21.13 3.46
N GLU A 109 13.02 21.63 4.66
CA GLU A 109 13.37 23.01 4.98
C GLU A 109 14.77 23.41 4.45
N GLU A 110 15.68 22.45 4.31
CA GLU A 110 17.06 22.64 3.85
C GLU A 110 17.22 22.42 2.33
N MET A 111 16.17 21.97 1.64
CA MET A 111 16.22 21.65 0.22
C MET A 111 16.09 22.88 -0.66
N SER A 112 16.89 22.93 -1.74
CA SER A 112 16.70 23.92 -2.80
C SER A 112 15.40 23.66 -3.56
N GLU A 113 14.88 24.67 -4.27
CA GLU A 113 13.67 24.51 -5.10
C GLU A 113 13.84 23.44 -6.20
N LEU A 114 15.06 23.31 -6.75
CA LEU A 114 15.37 22.25 -7.70
C LEU A 114 15.31 20.88 -7.04
N ASP A 115 15.88 20.74 -5.84
CA ASP A 115 15.86 19.47 -5.10
C ASP A 115 14.43 19.06 -4.74
N LYS A 116 13.59 20.01 -4.33
CA LYS A 116 12.17 19.75 -4.05
C LYS A 116 11.42 19.25 -5.27
N LEU A 117 11.67 19.85 -6.44
CA LEU A 117 11.09 19.41 -7.72
C LEU A 117 11.57 18.01 -8.12
N VAL A 118 12.86 17.72 -7.94
CA VAL A 118 13.42 16.38 -8.20
C VAL A 118 12.79 15.35 -7.26
N GLN A 119 12.66 15.67 -5.96
CA GLN A 119 12.07 14.77 -5.00
C GLN A 119 10.60 14.50 -5.33
N GLN A 120 9.80 15.54 -5.59
CA GLN A 120 8.40 15.39 -6.01
C GLN A 120 8.24 14.51 -7.25
N ARG A 121 9.15 14.60 -8.23
CA ARG A 121 9.15 13.73 -9.42
C ARG A 121 9.53 12.29 -9.12
N SER A 122 10.39 12.07 -8.11
CA SER A 122 10.80 10.74 -7.67
C SER A 122 9.85 10.10 -6.66
N THR A 123 8.89 10.86 -6.12
CA THR A 123 7.89 10.38 -5.17
C THR A 123 6.95 9.38 -5.83
N ARG A 124 6.90 8.18 -5.26
CA ARG A 124 6.01 7.10 -5.66
C ARG A 124 4.82 7.03 -4.71
N PRO A 125 3.58 6.83 -5.21
CA PRO A 125 2.43 6.66 -4.35
C PRO A 125 2.53 5.34 -3.56
N ALA A 126 2.19 5.41 -2.28
CA ALA A 126 2.20 4.27 -1.37
C ALA A 126 1.02 4.30 -0.40
N LEU A 127 0.78 3.15 0.22
CA LEU A 127 -0.11 3.02 1.38
C LEU A 127 0.75 2.72 2.60
N MET A 128 0.61 3.54 3.63
CA MET A 128 1.28 3.38 4.90
C MET A 128 0.33 2.73 5.90
N MET A 129 0.83 1.77 6.67
CA MET A 129 0.13 1.17 7.81
C MET A 129 1.08 1.11 8.99
N LEU A 130 0.55 1.27 10.19
CA LEU A 130 1.30 1.13 11.43
C LEU A 130 0.85 -0.14 12.15
N GLU A 131 1.82 -0.87 12.69
CA GLU A 131 1.63 -1.99 13.60
C GLU A 131 2.37 -1.66 14.89
N LEU A 132 1.69 -1.82 16.02
CA LEU A 132 2.28 -1.63 17.33
C LEU A 132 2.66 -3.00 17.86
N GLN A 133 3.93 -3.16 18.22
CA GLN A 133 4.37 -4.37 18.89
C GLN A 133 4.15 -4.18 20.39
N GLU A 134 3.31 -5.02 20.99
CA GLU A 134 3.12 -5.05 22.45
C GLU A 134 4.43 -5.47 23.11
N VAL A 135 4.86 -4.71 24.10
CA VAL A 135 6.00 -5.06 24.94
C VAL A 135 5.45 -5.48 26.29
N GLU A 136 5.87 -6.64 26.79
CA GLU A 136 5.37 -7.22 28.05
C GLU A 136 5.79 -6.41 29.30
N GLU A 137 6.77 -5.52 29.16
CA GLU A 137 7.28 -4.68 30.23
C GLU A 137 6.57 -3.32 30.25
N GLU A 138 5.96 -2.97 31.39
CA GLU A 138 5.13 -1.76 31.56
C GLU A 138 5.88 -0.43 31.34
N ASP A 139 7.21 -0.43 31.43
CA ASP A 139 8.06 0.75 31.26
C ASP A 139 8.69 0.87 29.86
N VAL A 140 8.41 -0.06 28.95
CA VAL A 140 9.00 -0.02 27.60
C VAL A 140 8.07 0.67 26.62
N ILE A 141 8.62 1.68 25.96
CA ILE A 141 7.94 2.41 24.89
C ILE A 141 7.57 1.43 23.76
N PRO A 142 6.29 1.39 23.32
CA PRO A 142 5.86 0.45 22.29
C PRO A 142 6.63 0.68 21.01
N GLU A 143 7.18 -0.38 20.47
CA GLU A 143 7.89 -0.35 19.20
C GLU A 143 6.89 -0.18 18.04
N ILE A 144 7.17 0.77 17.15
CA ILE A 144 6.31 1.09 16.02
C ILE A 144 6.91 0.45 14.77
N ARG A 145 6.13 -0.39 14.11
CA ARG A 145 6.42 -0.89 12.77
C ARG A 145 5.63 -0.11 11.74
N ILE A 146 6.33 0.47 10.77
CA ILE A 146 5.72 1.16 9.62
C ILE A 146 5.84 0.27 8.40
N HIS A 147 4.71 -0.04 7.79
CA HIS A 147 4.62 -0.75 6.53
C HIS A 147 4.28 0.20 5.39
N LEU A 148 5.11 0.23 4.35
CA LEU A 148 4.89 0.98 3.13
C LEU A 148 4.66 0.02 1.97
N TYR A 149 3.42 -0.02 1.48
CA TYR A 149 3.05 -0.80 0.32
C TYR A 149 3.09 0.09 -0.91
N LYS A 150 3.74 -0.37 -1.98
CA LYS A 150 3.72 0.35 -3.26
C LYS A 150 2.30 0.34 -3.81
N ALA A 151 1.72 1.51 -4.08
CA ALA A 151 0.27 1.61 -4.35
C ALA A 151 -0.18 0.76 -5.55
N GLU A 152 0.64 0.67 -6.61
CA GLU A 152 0.35 -0.15 -7.80
C GLU A 152 0.39 -1.67 -7.55
N MET A 153 0.98 -2.11 -6.44
CA MET A 153 1.10 -3.53 -6.07
C MET A 153 0.03 -3.97 -5.07
N VAL A 154 -0.78 -3.03 -4.55
CA VAL A 154 -1.84 -3.34 -3.59
C VAL A 154 -3.12 -3.70 -4.34
N THR A 155 -3.62 -4.89 -4.04
CA THR A 155 -4.88 -5.39 -4.58
C THR A 155 -5.79 -5.82 -3.43
N GLY A 156 -7.09 -5.71 -3.63
CA GLY A 156 -8.10 -6.08 -2.64
C GLY A 156 -9.10 -7.02 -3.27
N VAL A 157 -9.36 -8.16 -2.64
CA VAL A 157 -10.38 -9.11 -3.09
C VAL A 157 -11.44 -9.22 -2.01
N ILE A 158 -12.66 -8.83 -2.34
CA ILE A 158 -13.82 -8.83 -1.45
C ILE A 158 -14.87 -9.77 -2.03
N ALA A 159 -15.41 -10.66 -1.19
CA ALA A 159 -16.65 -11.38 -1.51
C ALA A 159 -17.85 -10.58 -0.99
N MET A 160 -18.89 -10.50 -1.81
CA MET A 160 -20.15 -9.84 -1.49
C MET A 160 -21.34 -10.71 -1.90
N ASP A 161 -22.50 -10.48 -1.29
CA ASP A 161 -23.76 -11.09 -1.70
C ASP A 161 -24.41 -10.34 -2.88
N HIS A 162 -25.54 -10.86 -3.38
CA HIS A 162 -26.32 -10.24 -4.47
C HIS A 162 -26.84 -8.84 -4.13
N ARG A 163 -26.92 -8.50 -2.84
CA ARG A 163 -27.35 -7.18 -2.36
C ARG A 163 -26.18 -6.22 -2.21
N GLY A 164 -24.96 -6.60 -2.58
CA GLY A 164 -23.76 -5.78 -2.43
C GLY A 164 -23.26 -5.67 -0.98
N ILE A 165 -23.69 -6.56 -0.08
CA ILE A 165 -23.18 -6.62 1.29
C ILE A 165 -21.90 -7.45 1.34
N ILE A 166 -20.87 -6.90 1.96
CA ILE A 166 -19.55 -7.54 2.09
C ILE A 166 -19.63 -8.72 3.07
N THR A 167 -19.36 -9.93 2.58
CA THR A 167 -19.37 -11.18 3.37
C THR A 167 -17.96 -11.59 3.80
N LYS A 168 -16.98 -11.45 2.91
CA LYS A 168 -15.56 -11.71 3.20
C LYS A 168 -14.72 -10.52 2.71
N PRO A 169 -14.12 -9.73 3.62
CA PRO A 169 -13.45 -8.49 3.23
C PRO A 169 -12.08 -8.74 2.59
N ALA A 170 -11.38 -9.84 2.87
CA ALA A 170 -10.07 -10.13 2.27
C ALA A 170 -9.97 -11.62 1.93
N CYS A 171 -9.35 -11.96 0.79
CA CYS A 171 -9.15 -13.37 0.42
C CYS A 171 -7.97 -14.02 1.17
N CYS A 172 -6.86 -13.30 1.34
CA CYS A 172 -5.64 -13.70 2.03
C CYS A 172 -4.79 -12.47 2.41
N VAL A 173 -3.61 -12.69 3.01
CA VAL A 173 -2.71 -11.61 3.47
C VAL A 173 -2.11 -10.77 2.35
N LEU A 174 -2.01 -11.30 1.12
CA LEU A 174 -1.51 -10.56 -0.05
C LEU A 174 -2.53 -9.61 -0.66
N HIS A 175 -3.83 -9.81 -0.35
CA HIS A 175 -4.93 -9.02 -0.90
C HIS A 175 -5.73 -8.29 0.20
N PRO A 176 -5.08 -7.47 1.05
CA PRO A 176 -5.74 -6.81 2.17
C PRO A 176 -6.56 -5.62 1.69
N SER A 177 -7.83 -5.85 1.35
CA SER A 177 -8.75 -4.81 0.86
C SER A 177 -8.81 -3.56 1.76
N GLY A 178 -8.71 -3.75 3.08
CA GLY A 178 -8.74 -2.68 4.06
C GLY A 178 -7.70 -1.59 3.82
N LEU A 179 -6.53 -1.97 3.27
CA LEU A 179 -5.48 -1.00 2.91
C LEU A 179 -5.98 0.03 1.91
N LEU A 180 -6.80 -0.37 0.92
CA LEU A 180 -7.30 0.52 -0.13
C LEU A 180 -8.32 1.53 0.40
N PHE A 181 -9.04 1.16 1.46
CA PHE A 181 -10.17 1.91 2.01
C PHE A 181 -9.84 2.64 3.33
N GLY A 182 -8.59 2.57 3.81
CA GLY A 182 -8.21 3.27 5.03
C GLY A 182 -8.89 2.70 6.28
N CYS A 183 -9.22 1.40 6.30
CA CYS A 183 -9.93 0.79 7.42
C CYS A 183 -9.56 -0.69 7.58
N SER A 184 -9.87 -1.25 8.75
CA SER A 184 -9.63 -2.66 8.99
C SER A 184 -10.54 -3.52 8.11
N PRO A 185 -10.06 -4.64 7.54
CA PRO A 185 -10.93 -5.56 6.79
C PRO A 185 -12.15 -6.00 7.61
N ARG A 186 -11.96 -6.26 8.92
CA ARG A 186 -13.05 -6.65 9.84
C ARG A 186 -14.16 -5.60 9.92
N SER A 187 -13.82 -4.31 9.83
CA SER A 187 -14.81 -3.21 9.84
C SER A 187 -15.65 -3.16 8.57
N MET A 188 -15.23 -3.82 7.49
CA MET A 188 -15.95 -3.82 6.22
C MET A 188 -17.06 -4.87 6.16
N THR A 189 -16.93 -5.96 6.92
CA THR A 189 -17.91 -7.05 6.94
C THR A 189 -19.30 -6.54 7.32
N ARG A 190 -20.34 -7.05 6.63
CA ARG A 190 -21.75 -6.66 6.76
C ARG A 190 -22.09 -5.22 6.35
N HIS A 191 -21.16 -4.48 5.76
CA HIS A 191 -21.47 -3.19 5.16
C HIS A 191 -21.75 -3.33 3.66
N HIS A 192 -22.58 -2.43 3.14
CA HIS A 192 -22.82 -2.33 1.71
C HIS A 192 -21.60 -1.72 1.00
N ILE A 193 -21.25 -2.23 -0.18
CA ILE A 193 -20.06 -1.82 -0.93
C ILE A 193 -20.06 -0.32 -1.29
N HIS A 194 -21.23 0.30 -1.44
CA HIS A 194 -21.35 1.73 -1.71
C HIS A 194 -20.82 2.63 -0.58
N ARG A 195 -20.59 2.08 0.63
CA ARG A 195 -19.90 2.80 1.70
C ARG A 195 -18.44 3.10 1.36
N TYR A 196 -17.85 2.30 0.47
CA TYR A 196 -16.42 2.33 0.14
C TYR A 196 -16.14 2.72 -1.31
N LEU A 197 -17.06 2.40 -2.23
CA LEU A 197 -16.91 2.65 -3.66
C LEU A 197 -18.14 3.36 -4.23
N HIS A 198 -17.92 4.30 -5.12
CA HIS A 198 -18.99 4.83 -5.95
C HIS A 198 -19.18 3.91 -7.16
N LEU A 199 -20.15 3.00 -7.09
CA LEU A 199 -20.50 2.11 -8.19
C LEU A 199 -21.68 2.68 -8.99
N PRO A 200 -21.69 2.55 -10.33
CA PRO A 200 -22.85 2.89 -11.15
C PRO A 200 -24.01 1.92 -10.87
N GLY A 201 -25.22 2.47 -10.73
CA GLY A 201 -26.46 1.72 -10.51
C GLY A 201 -26.80 1.45 -9.04
N LYS A 202 -27.74 0.53 -8.80
CA LYS A 202 -28.30 0.23 -7.46
C LYS A 202 -27.63 -0.97 -6.77
N GLY A 203 -26.67 -1.63 -7.40
CA GLY A 203 -25.99 -2.79 -6.83
C GLY A 203 -24.91 -3.37 -7.73
N PRO A 204 -24.18 -4.41 -7.28
CA PRO A 204 -23.10 -5.00 -8.06
C PRO A 204 -23.59 -5.67 -9.34
N GLU A 205 -24.84 -6.13 -9.39
CA GLU A 205 -25.42 -6.74 -10.59
C GLU A 205 -25.49 -5.76 -11.77
N SER A 206 -25.64 -4.45 -11.54
CA SER A 206 -25.64 -3.48 -12.63
C SER A 206 -24.27 -3.30 -13.27
N LEU A 207 -23.17 -3.76 -12.65
CA LEU A 207 -21.85 -3.79 -13.28
C LEU A 207 -21.71 -4.89 -14.33
N LEU A 208 -22.57 -5.91 -14.25
CA LEU A 208 -22.54 -7.07 -15.15
C LEU A 208 -23.60 -6.97 -16.26
N GLN A 209 -24.45 -5.95 -16.20
CA GLN A 209 -25.44 -5.69 -17.24
C GLN A 209 -24.74 -4.96 -18.38
N ASP A 210 -24.78 -5.52 -19.59
CA ASP A 210 -24.41 -4.78 -20.78
C ASP A 210 -25.32 -3.56 -20.88
N ASP A 211 -24.72 -2.36 -20.94
CA ASP A 211 -25.41 -1.14 -21.29
C ASP A 211 -25.99 -1.32 -22.70
N LYS A 212 -27.21 -1.85 -22.79
CA LYS A 212 -27.99 -1.81 -24.03
C LYS A 212 -28.31 -0.35 -24.29
N VAL A 213 -27.40 0.33 -24.98
CA VAL A 213 -27.65 1.63 -25.61
C VAL A 213 -28.92 1.44 -26.45
N LYS A 214 -30.05 1.88 -25.91
CA LYS A 214 -31.31 1.92 -26.66
C LYS A 214 -31.10 2.98 -27.74
N GLY A 215 -30.63 2.54 -28.90
CA GLY A 215 -30.60 3.34 -30.11
C GLY A 215 -32.01 3.89 -30.35
N ALA A 216 -32.18 5.18 -30.10
CA ALA A 216 -33.39 5.89 -30.43
C ALA A 216 -33.50 5.94 -31.96
N MET A 217 -34.15 4.94 -32.54
CA MET A 217 -34.67 5.02 -33.90
C MET A 217 -35.75 6.10 -33.89
N LYS A 218 -35.37 7.35 -34.21
CA LYS A 218 -36.32 8.37 -34.67
C LYS A 218 -36.93 7.84 -35.96
N LYS A 219 -38.18 7.38 -35.90
CA LYS A 219 -38.99 7.22 -37.11
C LYS A 219 -39.32 8.62 -37.62
N GLY A 220 -38.90 8.89 -38.85
CA GLY A 220 -39.37 10.03 -39.64
C GLY A 220 -40.79 9.81 -40.14
#